data_AF-A0A350XP63-F1
#
_entry.id   AF-A0A350XP63-F1
#
_cell.length_a   1.000
_cell.length_b   1.000
_cell.length_c   1.000
_cell.angle_alpha   90.00
_cell.angle_beta   90.00
_cell.angle_gamma   90.00
#
_symmetry.space_group_name_H-M   'P 1'
#
loop_
_entity.id
_entity.type
_entity.pdbx_description
1 polymer ?
#
loop_
_entity_poly.entity_id
_entity_poly.type
_entity_poly.pdbx_seq_one_letter_code
_entity_poly.pdbx_strand_id
1 'polypeptide(L)'
;MGASRVLTVRRRVAFHLGVITVSAIALRVAVVPAEVCPPVDTKRVIAAAESAVGWILAGQDADGSFTYGYHRGEDRINPGYNEARHGGVVMS
;
A
#
# COMPACT_ATOMS: atom_id res chain seq x y z
N MET A 1 25.13 -27.99 36.43
CA MET A 1 23.86 -27.79 35.69
C MET A 1 23.71 -26.43 34.99
N GLY A 2 24.45 -25.36 35.35
CA GLY A 2 24.29 -24.02 34.75
C GLY A 2 24.85 -23.83 33.33
N ALA A 3 26.01 -24.39 33.01
CA ALA A 3 26.70 -24.15 31.72
C ALA A 3 25.93 -24.70 30.50
N SER A 4 25.32 -25.89 30.60
CA SER A 4 24.54 -26.49 29.51
C SER A 4 23.26 -25.71 29.19
N ARG A 5 22.64 -25.08 30.21
CA ARG A 5 21.48 -24.19 30.00
C ARG A 5 21.87 -22.93 29.26
N VAL A 6 23.00 -22.31 29.60
CA VAL A 6 23.50 -21.10 28.92
C VAL A 6 23.82 -21.37 27.45
N LEU A 7 24.47 -22.50 27.13
CA LEU A 7 24.75 -22.87 25.74
C LEU A 7 23.47 -23.13 24.93
N THR A 8 22.47 -23.78 25.54
CA THR A 8 21.17 -24.03 24.91
C THR A 8 20.41 -22.74 24.63
N VAL A 9 20.41 -21.79 25.58
CA VAL A 9 19.79 -20.46 25.40
C VAL A 9 20.50 -19.69 24.29
N ARG A 10 21.83 -19.65 24.28
CA ARG A 10 22.60 -18.98 23.21
C ARG A 10 22.29 -19.56 21.83
N ARG A 11 22.20 -20.89 21.71
CA ARG A 11 21.87 -21.55 20.44
C ARG A 11 20.46 -21.22 19.96
N ARG A 12 19.49 -21.14 20.87
CA ARG A 12 18.11 -20.74 20.55
C ARG A 12 18.02 -19.28 20.12
N VAL A 13 18.71 -18.39 20.85
CA VAL A 13 18.77 -16.96 20.50
C VAL A 13 19.41 -16.78 19.12
N ALA A 14 20.54 -17.43 18.85
CA ALA A 14 21.20 -17.37 17.56
C ALA A 14 20.30 -17.87 16.42
N PHE A 15 19.55 -18.96 16.65
CA PHE A 15 18.58 -19.47 15.68
C PHE A 15 17.46 -18.45 15.39
N HIS A 16 16.83 -17.88 16.42
CA HIS A 16 15.76 -16.91 16.23
C HIS A 16 16.24 -15.62 15.56
N LEU A 17 17.42 -15.13 15.93
CA LEU A 17 18.05 -13.99 15.24
C LEU A 17 18.30 -14.32 13.77
N GLY A 18 18.80 -15.51 13.48
CA GLY A 18 18.97 -15.99 12.10
C GLY A 18 17.66 -15.98 11.31
N VAL A 19 16.57 -16.52 11.88
CA VAL A 19 15.25 -16.51 11.26
C VAL A 19 14.77 -15.08 11.00
N ILE A 20 14.85 -14.19 12.00
CA ILE A 20 14.43 -12.79 11.86
C ILE A 20 15.23 -12.09 10.76
N THR A 21 16.56 -12.27 10.74
CA THR A 21 17.42 -11.66 9.73
C THR A 21 17.07 -12.16 8.32
N VAL A 22 16.92 -13.47 8.14
CA VAL A 22 16.56 -14.05 6.84
C VAL A 22 15.19 -13.55 6.37
N SER A 23 14.19 -13.53 7.26
CA SER A 23 12.86 -13.03 6.94
C SER A 23 12.87 -11.53 6.59
N ALA A 24 13.63 -10.72 7.33
CA ALA A 24 13.75 -9.28 7.06
C ALA A 24 14.41 -9.02 5.69
N ILE A 25 15.45 -9.77 5.34
CA ILE A 25 16.08 -9.70 4.02
C ILE A 25 15.09 -10.11 2.93
N ALA A 26 14.37 -11.22 3.12
CA ALA A 26 13.38 -11.69 2.15
C ALA A 26 12.29 -10.64 1.91
N LEU A 27 11.76 -10.02 2.97
CA LEU A 27 10.79 -8.92 2.85
C LEU A 27 11.39 -7.73 2.09
N ARG A 28 12.60 -7.30 2.45
CA ARG A 28 13.24 -6.13 1.82
C ARG A 28 13.45 -6.32 0.31
N VAL A 29 13.77 -7.54 -0.11
CA VAL A 29 14.06 -7.88 -1.51
C VAL A 29 12.81 -8.19 -2.31
N ALA A 30 11.83 -8.88 -1.73
CA ALA A 30 10.66 -9.35 -2.47
C ALA A 30 9.47 -8.39 -2.43
N VAL A 31 9.31 -7.66 -1.32
CA VAL A 31 8.11 -6.84 -1.06
C VAL A 31 8.42 -5.35 -1.10
N VAL A 32 9.58 -4.96 -0.57
CA VAL A 32 9.95 -3.55 -0.40
C VAL A 32 10.76 -2.93 -1.58
N PRO A 33 11.08 -3.58 -2.72
CA PRO A 33 11.61 -2.82 -3.84
C PRO A 33 10.63 -1.69 -4.16
N ALA A 34 11.07 -0.45 -3.96
CA ALA A 34 10.28 0.69 -4.42
C ALA A 34 10.12 0.52 -5.92
N GLU A 35 8.90 0.71 -6.43
CA GLU A 35 8.70 0.77 -7.87
C GLU A 35 9.65 1.84 -8.41
N VAL A 36 10.62 1.41 -9.21
CA VAL A 36 11.55 2.34 -9.84
C VAL A 36 10.83 2.88 -11.07
N CYS A 37 10.21 4.04 -10.91
CA CYS A 37 9.65 4.75 -12.04
C CYS A 37 10.79 5.13 -13.01
N PRO A 38 10.62 4.91 -14.32
CA PRO A 38 11.56 5.45 -15.30
C PRO A 38 11.60 6.98 -15.17
N PRO A 39 12.71 7.63 -15.57
CA PRO A 39 12.78 9.08 -15.59
C PRO A 39 11.60 9.68 -16.38
N VAL A 40 10.91 10.64 -15.78
CA VAL A 40 9.82 11.37 -16.41
C VAL A 40 10.33 12.73 -16.90
N ASP A 41 9.95 13.09 -18.12
CA ASP A 41 10.17 14.43 -18.64
C ASP A 41 8.98 15.34 -18.31
N THR A 42 9.17 16.65 -18.44
CA THR A 42 8.14 17.66 -18.17
C THR A 42 6.88 17.44 -19.01
N LYS A 43 7.02 16.97 -20.26
CA LYS A 43 5.88 16.74 -21.16
C LYS A 43 4.98 15.62 -20.65
N ARG A 44 5.57 14.52 -20.15
CA ARG A 44 4.82 13.41 -19.56
C ARG A 44 4.11 13.82 -18.27
N VAL A 45 4.74 14.67 -17.46
CA VAL A 45 4.11 15.20 -16.24
C VAL A 45 2.89 16.05 -16.59
N ILE A 46 3.01 16.95 -17.57
CA ILE A 46 1.88 17.78 -18.04
C ILE A 46 0.76 16.89 -18.59
N ALA A 47 1.09 15.91 -19.44
CA ALA A 47 0.09 15.01 -20.01
C ALA A 47 -0.63 14.17 -18.93
N ALA A 48 0.08 13.76 -17.88
CA ALA A 48 -0.52 13.06 -16.75
C ALA A 48 -1.48 13.97 -15.96
N ALA A 49 -1.11 15.24 -15.74
CA ALA A 49 -1.96 16.22 -15.09
C ALA A 49 -3.24 16.50 -15.90
N GLU A 50 -3.11 16.70 -17.22
CA GLU A 50 -4.25 16.88 -18.13
C GLU A 50 -5.17 15.66 -18.13
N SER A 51 -4.61 14.44 -18.14
CA SER A 51 -5.39 13.20 -18.06
C SER A 51 -6.13 13.07 -16.72
N ALA A 52 -5.51 13.48 -15.62
CA ALA A 52 -6.14 13.44 -14.30
C ALA A 52 -7.31 14.44 -14.24
N VAL A 53 -7.12 15.66 -14.74
CA VAL A 53 -8.20 16.66 -14.86
C VAL A 53 -9.33 16.13 -15.74
N GLY A 54 -9.02 15.52 -16.88
CA GLY A 54 -10.03 14.92 -17.76
C GLY A 54 -10.86 13.84 -17.06
N TRP A 55 -10.23 12.99 -16.24
CA TRP A 55 -10.94 11.98 -15.47
C TRP A 55 -11.86 12.60 -14.41
N ILE A 56 -11.41 13.64 -13.71
CA ILE A 56 -12.23 14.37 -12.74
C ILE A 56 -13.45 14.98 -13.44
N LEU A 57 -13.25 15.69 -14.54
CA LEU A 57 -14.34 16.32 -15.29
C LEU A 57 -15.36 15.28 -15.82
N ALA A 58 -14.89 14.12 -16.26
CA ALA A 58 -15.77 13.05 -16.72
C ALA A 58 -16.57 12.38 -15.58
N GLY A 59 -16.05 12.40 -14.35
CA GLY A 59 -16.70 11.82 -13.18
C GLY A 59 -17.59 12.78 -12.40
N GLN A 60 -17.72 14.03 -12.84
CA GLN A 60 -18.55 15.04 -12.19
C GLN A 60 -19.98 15.02 -12.74
N ASP A 61 -20.95 14.93 -11.83
CA ASP A 61 -22.37 15.03 -12.15
C ASP A 61 -22.77 16.49 -12.45
N ALA A 62 -23.95 16.68 -13.04
CA ALA A 62 -24.43 18.00 -13.47
C ALA A 62 -24.63 19.00 -12.32
N ASP A 63 -24.83 18.51 -11.09
CA ASP A 63 -24.94 19.31 -9.87
C ASP A 63 -23.57 19.61 -9.23
N GLY A 64 -22.47 19.18 -9.87
CA GLY A 64 -21.11 19.35 -9.40
C GLY A 64 -20.65 18.28 -8.41
N SER A 65 -21.52 17.33 -8.04
CA SER A 65 -21.16 16.22 -7.17
C SER A 65 -20.31 15.17 -7.91
N PHE A 66 -19.69 14.27 -7.15
CA PHE A 66 -18.90 13.17 -7.70
C PHE A 66 -19.44 11.85 -7.15
N THR A 67 -19.58 10.86 -8.03
CA THR A 67 -19.96 9.51 -7.61
C THR A 67 -18.89 8.92 -6.69
N TYR A 68 -19.24 8.73 -5.42
CA TYR A 68 -18.41 8.09 -4.43
C TYR A 68 -18.95 6.69 -4.12
N GLY A 69 -18.28 5.66 -4.64
CA GLY A 69 -18.70 4.27 -4.51
C GLY A 69 -19.44 3.74 -5.73
N TYR A 70 -18.82 2.78 -6.39
CA TYR A 70 -19.34 2.14 -7.60
C TYR A 70 -19.12 0.63 -7.53
N HIS A 71 -20.19 -0.15 -7.73
CA HIS A 71 -20.07 -1.60 -7.88
C HIS A 71 -19.75 -1.93 -9.34
N ARG A 72 -18.47 -2.07 -9.67
CA ARG A 72 -18.04 -2.37 -11.06
C ARG A 72 -18.68 -3.64 -11.62
N GLY A 73 -18.87 -4.69 -10.82
CA GLY A 73 -19.44 -5.97 -11.29
C GLY A 73 -20.95 -5.91 -11.57
N GLU A 74 -21.64 -4.93 -10.98
CA GLU A 74 -23.11 -4.76 -11.08
C GLU A 74 -23.48 -3.48 -11.84
N ASP A 75 -22.48 -2.73 -12.31
CA ASP A 75 -22.62 -1.48 -13.05
C ASP A 75 -23.56 -0.46 -12.38
N ARG A 76 -23.44 -0.28 -11.06
CA ARG A 76 -24.32 0.59 -10.28
C ARG A 76 -23.60 1.42 -9.23
N ILE A 77 -24.14 2.62 -8.97
CA ILE A 77 -23.73 3.48 -7.87
C ILE A 77 -24.07 2.80 -6.54
N ASN A 78 -23.12 2.84 -5.59
CA ASN A 78 -23.34 2.36 -4.24
C ASN A 78 -23.49 3.54 -3.27
N PRO A 79 -24.72 4.02 -3.02
CA PRO A 79 -24.94 5.15 -2.11
C PRO A 79 -24.63 4.80 -0.64
N GLY A 80 -24.50 3.52 -0.30
CA GLY A 80 -24.11 3.06 1.05
C GLY A 80 -22.59 2.93 1.26
N TYR A 81 -21.78 3.21 0.23
CA TYR A 81 -20.31 3.21 0.33
C TYR A 81 -19.84 4.52 0.94
N ASN A 82 -20.16 4.78 2.21
CA ASN A 82 -19.76 6.03 2.86
C ASN A 82 -19.42 5.84 4.35
N GLU A 83 -18.42 6.63 4.80
CA GLU A 83 -18.11 7.07 6.17
C GLU A 83 -17.16 6.24 7.07
N ALA A 84 -17.35 4.94 7.32
CA ALA A 84 -16.62 4.31 8.45
C ALA A 84 -15.27 3.63 8.15
N ARG A 85 -14.93 3.31 6.89
CA ARG A 85 -13.82 2.37 6.59
C ARG A 85 -12.49 2.97 6.14
N HIS A 86 -12.34 4.29 6.08
CA HIS A 86 -11.05 4.95 5.78
C HIS A 86 -10.45 5.76 6.94
N GLY A 87 -11.14 5.86 8.08
CA GLY A 87 -10.57 6.42 9.32
C GLY A 87 -9.38 5.62 9.89
N GLY A 88 -9.10 4.42 9.39
CA GLY A 88 -7.91 3.64 9.76
C GLY A 88 -6.59 4.14 9.17
N VAL A 89 -6.60 5.16 8.30
CA VAL A 89 -5.38 5.72 7.66
C VAL A 89 -4.98 7.08 8.25
N VAL A 90 -5.76 7.67 9.16
CA VAL A 90 -5.45 8.97 9.79
C VAL A 90 -4.91 8.86 11.23
N MET A 91 -4.74 7.64 11.75
CA MET A 91 -4.01 7.39 13.02
C MET A 91 -2.96 6.30 12.82
N SER A 92 -1.83 6.68 12.23
CA SER A 92 -0.53 6.02 12.42
C SER A 92 0.50 7.07 12.81
#